data_AF-A0A914Y8V7-F1
#
_entry.id   AF-A0A914Y8V7-F1
#
_cell.length_a   1.000
_cell.length_b   1.000
_cell.length_c   1.000
_cell.angle_alpha   90.00
_cell.angle_beta   90.00
_cell.angle_gamma   90.00
#
_symmetry.space_group_name_H-M   'P 1'
#
loop_
_entity.id
_entity.type
_entity.pdbx_description
1 polymer ?
#
loop_
_entity_poly.entity_id
_entity_poly.type
_entity_poly.pdbx_seq_one_letter_code
_entity_poly.pdbx_strand_id
1 'polypeptide(L)'
;MTVSLPTEQADDRKPFSVEVELTDDFDYNLITQHILSKKECKTLHTSAQLSFKTSSFIPQLLDEISIRIKERYGSKPMFQSLTCQTESEKSGCERGAFVISVDEERCSAILSDIFNGCAIVFCI
;
A
#
# COMPACT_ATOMS: atom_id res chain seq x y z
N MET A 1 46.20 4.57 -12.59
CA MET A 1 45.71 3.18 -12.56
C MET A 1 44.85 2.98 -13.80
N THR A 2 45.36 2.27 -14.79
CA THR A 2 44.64 1.97 -16.04
C THR A 2 43.80 0.72 -15.82
N VAL A 3 42.48 0.86 -15.85
CA VAL A 3 41.54 -0.26 -15.78
C VAL A 3 41.55 -0.96 -17.13
N SER A 4 42.09 -2.18 -17.18
CA SER A 4 42.00 -3.06 -18.35
C SER A 4 40.71 -3.88 -18.25
N LEU A 5 39.82 -3.74 -19.23
CA LEU A 5 38.66 -4.61 -19.34
C LEU A 5 39.10 -6.01 -19.81
N PRO A 6 38.46 -7.08 -19.33
CA PRO A 6 38.75 -8.43 -19.77
C PRO A 6 38.42 -8.61 -21.26
N THR A 7 39.14 -9.52 -21.90
CA THR A 7 38.86 -9.94 -23.28
C THR A 7 37.43 -10.49 -23.38
N GLU A 8 36.71 -10.07 -24.42
CA GLU A 8 35.38 -10.57 -24.78
C GLU A 8 35.33 -12.11 -24.72
N GLN A 9 34.35 -12.65 -24.00
CA GLN A 9 34.11 -14.07 -23.90
C GLN A 9 33.11 -14.52 -24.97
N ALA A 10 33.12 -15.82 -25.31
CA ALA A 10 32.18 -16.37 -26.30
C ALA A 10 30.70 -16.14 -25.91
N ASP A 11 30.41 -16.00 -24.62
CA ASP A 11 29.08 -15.70 -24.09
C ASP A 11 28.62 -14.26 -24.35
N ASP A 12 29.54 -13.31 -24.55
CA ASP A 12 29.20 -11.92 -24.89
C ASP A 12 28.64 -11.80 -26.33
N ARG A 13 28.81 -12.86 -27.15
CA ARG A 13 28.27 -12.96 -28.51
C ARG A 13 26.88 -13.58 -28.56
N LYS A 14 26.39 -14.11 -27.43
CA LYS A 14 25.03 -14.65 -27.38
C LYS A 14 24.05 -13.49 -27.45
N PRO A 15 23.13 -13.46 -28.43
CA PRO A 15 22.08 -12.45 -28.43
C PRO A 15 21.30 -12.57 -27.12
N PHE A 16 21.02 -11.43 -26.49
CA PHE A 16 20.11 -11.41 -25.35
C PHE A 16 18.79 -12.04 -25.78
N SER A 17 18.30 -13.00 -24.98
CA SER A 17 16.96 -13.54 -25.19
C SER A 17 15.96 -12.39 -25.09
N VAL A 18 15.17 -12.22 -26.14
CA VAL A 18 14.04 -11.28 -26.21
C VAL A 18 12.72 -11.97 -25.88
N GLU A 19 12.78 -13.24 -25.44
CA GLU A 19 11.63 -13.93 -24.87
C GLU A 19 11.31 -13.32 -23.52
N VAL A 20 10.48 -12.28 -23.55
CA VAL A 20 9.86 -11.70 -22.36
C VAL A 20 8.55 -12.43 -22.14
N GLU A 21 8.32 -12.95 -20.92
CA GLU A 21 6.99 -13.41 -20.52
C GLU A 21 6.00 -12.23 -20.65
N LEU A 22 5.17 -12.29 -21.69
CA LEU A 22 4.14 -11.29 -22.00
C LEU A 22 2.79 -11.60 -21.31
N THR A 23 2.72 -12.69 -20.55
CA THR A 23 1.53 -13.04 -19.75
C THR A 23 1.48 -12.15 -18.53
N ASP A 24 0.81 -11.02 -18.71
CA ASP A 24 0.43 -10.13 -17.64
C ASP A 24 -0.88 -10.63 -17.02
N ASP A 25 -0.77 -11.47 -15.99
CA ASP A 25 -1.91 -12.02 -15.23
C ASP A 25 -2.48 -11.01 -14.22
N PHE A 26 -2.05 -9.75 -14.25
CA PHE A 26 -2.51 -8.73 -13.32
C PHE A 26 -3.90 -8.20 -13.72
N ASP A 27 -4.88 -8.34 -12.82
CA ASP A 27 -6.22 -7.79 -13.03
C ASP A 27 -6.25 -6.28 -12.75
N TYR A 28 -6.02 -5.49 -13.80
CA TYR A 28 -6.06 -4.02 -13.75
C TYR A 28 -7.41 -3.45 -13.29
N ASN A 29 -8.51 -4.20 -13.38
CA ASN A 29 -9.79 -3.74 -12.88
C ASN A 29 -9.75 -3.53 -11.37
N LEU A 30 -8.92 -4.28 -10.64
CA LEU A 30 -8.76 -4.15 -9.20
C LEU A 30 -8.21 -2.76 -8.81
N ILE A 31 -7.36 -2.15 -9.64
CA ILE A 31 -6.79 -0.81 -9.35
C ILE A 31 -7.89 0.26 -9.30
N THR A 32 -8.91 0.12 -10.15
CA THR A 32 -9.99 1.12 -10.26
C THR A 32 -11.02 1.03 -9.13
N GLN A 33 -11.05 -0.08 -8.40
CA GLN A 33 -11.99 -0.29 -7.31
C GLN A 33 -11.51 0.43 -6.04
N HIS A 34 -12.42 1.00 -5.26
CA HIS A 34 -12.05 1.51 -3.94
C HIS A 34 -11.69 0.34 -3.00
N ILE A 35 -10.66 0.52 -2.16
CA ILE A 35 -10.28 -0.45 -1.11
C ILE A 35 -11.35 -0.47 -0.02
N LEU A 36 -11.91 0.72 0.28
CA LEU A 36 -12.94 0.93 1.29
C LEU A 36 -14.24 1.37 0.65
N SER A 37 -15.35 0.80 1.10
CA SER A 37 -16.67 1.35 0.88
C SER A 37 -16.91 2.60 1.73
N LYS A 38 -17.86 3.44 1.32
CA LYS A 38 -18.25 4.64 2.09
C LYS A 38 -18.65 4.33 3.53
N LYS A 39 -19.31 3.18 3.76
CA LYS A 39 -19.72 2.73 5.10
C LYS A 39 -18.51 2.37 5.96
N GLU A 40 -17.56 1.63 5.41
CA GLU A 40 -16.32 1.27 6.10
C GLU A 40 -15.49 2.50 6.45
N CYS A 41 -15.35 3.46 5.53
CA CYS A 41 -14.69 4.74 5.82
C CYS A 41 -15.36 5.46 6.99
N LYS A 42 -16.68 5.61 6.99
CA LYS A 42 -17.39 6.29 8.10
C LYS A 42 -17.17 5.59 9.44
N THR A 43 -17.19 4.26 9.45
CA THR A 43 -16.92 3.45 10.64
C THR A 43 -15.48 3.63 11.13
N LEU A 44 -14.49 3.61 10.23
CA LEU A 44 -13.08 3.80 10.57
C LEU A 44 -12.80 5.24 11.02
N HIS A 45 -13.36 6.24 10.33
CA HIS A 45 -13.26 7.65 10.70
C HIS A 45 -13.75 7.91 12.13
N THR A 46 -14.94 7.41 12.44
CA THR A 46 -15.52 7.51 13.78
C THR A 46 -14.65 6.80 14.81
N SER A 47 -14.10 5.63 14.47
CA SER A 47 -13.25 4.83 15.36
C SER A 47 -11.89 5.49 15.62
N ALA A 48 -11.34 6.18 14.63
CA ALA A 48 -10.11 6.95 14.74
C ALA A 48 -10.28 8.13 15.71
N GLN A 49 -11.39 8.85 15.60
CA GLN A 49 -11.72 9.97 16.49
C GLN A 49 -11.97 9.53 17.94
N LEU A 50 -12.58 8.36 18.13
CA LEU A 50 -12.94 7.83 19.46
C LEU A 50 -11.85 6.93 20.08
N SER A 51 -10.62 6.98 19.55
CA SER A 51 -9.46 6.21 20.01
C SER A 51 -9.76 4.70 20.17
N PHE A 52 -10.31 4.06 19.13
CA PHE A 52 -10.47 2.60 19.01
C PHE A 52 -11.37 1.89 20.05
N LYS A 53 -12.11 2.60 20.90
CA LYS A 53 -12.78 1.96 22.05
C LYS A 53 -14.15 1.36 21.77
N THR A 54 -14.71 1.50 20.57
CA THR A 54 -16.17 1.41 20.41
C THR A 54 -16.70 0.22 19.62
N SER A 55 -15.89 -0.59 18.94
CA SER A 55 -16.42 -1.72 18.17
C SER A 55 -15.46 -2.90 18.03
N SER A 56 -15.93 -4.09 18.45
CA SER A 56 -15.26 -5.38 18.27
C SER A 56 -15.07 -5.78 16.80
N PHE A 57 -15.76 -5.10 15.87
CA PHE A 57 -15.68 -5.36 14.42
C PHE A 57 -14.46 -4.70 13.75
N ILE A 58 -13.85 -3.68 14.37
CA ILE A 58 -12.73 -2.94 13.75
C ILE A 58 -11.52 -3.83 13.46
N PRO A 59 -11.07 -4.72 14.37
CA PRO A 59 -9.95 -5.61 14.09
C PRO A 59 -10.21 -6.52 12.89
N GLN A 60 -11.44 -7.05 12.76
CA GLN A 60 -11.82 -7.90 11.62
C GLN A 60 -11.81 -7.10 10.32
N LEU A 61 -12.35 -5.87 10.33
CA LEU A 61 -12.33 -5.00 9.17
C LEU A 61 -10.90 -4.65 8.73
N LEU A 62 -9.98 -4.39 9.67
CA LEU A 62 -8.58 -4.11 9.35
C LEU A 62 -7.87 -5.31 8.71
N ASP A 63 -8.21 -6.54 9.15
CA ASP A 63 -7.70 -7.77 8.54
C ASP A 63 -8.24 -7.97 7.11
N GLU A 64 -9.54 -7.73 6.89
CA GLU A 64 -10.13 -7.76 5.54
C GLU A 64 -9.47 -6.73 4.61
N ILE A 65 -9.19 -5.52 5.10
CA ILE A 65 -8.51 -4.48 4.32
C ILE A 65 -7.09 -4.92 3.98
N SER A 66 -6.37 -5.54 4.92
CA SER A 66 -5.04 -6.11 4.69
C SER A 66 -5.07 -7.16 3.57
N ILE A 67 -6.08 -8.04 3.57
CA ILE A 67 -6.30 -9.05 2.51
C ILE A 67 -6.54 -8.36 1.17
N ARG A 68 -7.43 -7.35 1.10
CA ARG A 68 -7.72 -6.60 -0.14
C ARG A 68 -6.47 -5.92 -0.71
N ILE A 69 -5.62 -5.33 0.15
CA ILE A 69 -4.36 -4.72 -0.25
C ILE A 69 -3.39 -5.79 -0.78
N LYS A 70 -3.27 -6.94 -0.09
CA LYS A 70 -2.43 -8.06 -0.52
C LYS A 70 -2.85 -8.60 -1.88
N GLU A 71 -4.14 -8.83 -2.09
CA GLU A 71 -4.68 -9.34 -3.36
C GLU A 71 -4.44 -8.36 -4.51
N ARG A 72 -4.56 -7.06 -4.24
CA ARG A 72 -4.41 -6.03 -5.27
C ARG A 72 -2.96 -5.67 -5.60
N TYR A 73 -2.09 -5.62 -4.61
CA TYR A 73 -0.72 -5.09 -4.78
C TYR A 73 0.37 -6.16 -4.61
N GLY A 74 0.01 -7.41 -4.29
CA GLY A 74 0.96 -8.50 -4.07
C GLY A 74 1.84 -8.32 -2.82
N SER A 75 1.53 -7.35 -1.96
CA SER A 75 2.29 -7.01 -0.75
C SER A 75 1.80 -7.77 0.48
N LYS A 76 2.58 -7.78 1.58
CA LYS A 76 2.16 -8.31 2.89
C LYS A 76 1.96 -7.18 3.90
N PRO A 77 0.87 -6.39 3.75
CA PRO A 77 0.64 -5.24 4.62
C PRO A 77 0.44 -5.67 6.07
N MET A 78 1.09 -4.97 6.99
CA MET A 78 0.93 -5.13 8.43
C MET A 78 0.30 -3.86 9.00
N PHE A 79 -0.83 -4.01 9.70
CA PHE A 79 -1.50 -2.87 10.32
C PHE A 79 -0.56 -2.18 11.32
N GLN A 80 -0.41 -0.88 11.17
CA GLN A 80 0.43 -0.03 12.03
C GLN A 80 -0.43 0.87 12.90
N SER A 81 -1.32 1.65 12.30
CA SER A 81 -2.13 2.64 13.01
C SER A 81 -3.39 3.04 12.26
N LEU A 82 -4.35 3.61 13.00
CA LEU A 82 -5.49 4.37 12.48
C LEU A 82 -5.59 5.61 13.36
N THR A 83 -5.33 6.77 12.78
CA THR A 83 -5.25 8.03 13.52
C THR A 83 -5.87 9.16 12.73
N CYS A 84 -6.27 10.20 13.45
CA CYS A 84 -6.65 11.49 12.89
C CYS A 84 -5.67 12.53 13.41
N GLN A 85 -4.99 13.23 12.50
CA GLN A 85 -3.99 14.24 12.84
C GLN A 85 -4.19 15.49 11.98
N THR A 86 -4.00 16.66 12.59
CA THR A 86 -4.13 17.94 11.88
C THR A 86 -2.85 18.34 11.17
N GLU A 87 -1.71 17.99 11.76
CA GLU A 87 -0.38 18.26 11.22
C GLU A 87 0.09 17.11 10.32
N SER A 88 0.96 17.42 9.37
CA SER A 88 1.54 16.42 8.49
C SER A 88 2.55 15.56 9.25
N GLU A 89 2.30 14.26 9.34
CA GLU A 89 3.18 13.29 9.99
C GLU A 89 3.59 12.19 9.01
N LYS A 90 4.75 11.59 9.25
CA LYS A 90 5.24 10.44 8.49
C LYS A 90 4.60 9.15 9.04
N SER A 91 4.36 8.17 8.17
CA SER A 91 3.72 6.88 8.55
C SER A 91 4.43 6.08 9.64
N GLY A 92 5.72 6.33 9.87
CA GLY A 92 6.55 5.56 10.81
C GLY A 92 7.04 4.22 10.27
N CYS A 93 6.74 3.85 9.03
CA CYS A 93 7.24 2.62 8.41
C CYS A 93 8.64 2.84 7.79
N GLU A 94 9.55 1.88 7.95
CA GLU A 94 10.93 1.98 7.43
C GLU A 94 11.04 1.74 5.92
N ARG A 95 10.27 0.76 5.40
CA ARG A 95 10.41 0.24 4.02
C ARG A 95 9.36 0.77 3.06
N GLY A 96 8.26 1.30 3.58
CA GLY A 96 7.12 1.78 2.80
C GLY A 96 5.81 1.53 3.55
N ALA A 97 4.77 2.26 3.14
CA ALA A 97 3.46 2.18 3.75
C ALA A 97 2.34 2.33 2.73
N PHE A 98 1.23 1.64 2.97
CA PHE A 98 -0.07 1.99 2.42
C PHE A 98 -0.78 2.90 3.41
N VAL A 99 -0.81 4.19 3.09
CA VAL A 99 -1.58 5.19 3.84
C VAL A 99 -2.90 5.38 3.10
N ILE A 100 -4.01 5.01 3.71
CA ILE A 100 -5.34 5.08 3.08
C ILE A 100 -6.20 6.07 3.87
N SER A 101 -6.69 7.11 3.20
CA SER A 101 -7.56 8.10 3.81
C SER A 101 -8.91 7.49 4.19
N VAL A 102 -9.35 7.82 5.40
CA VAL A 102 -10.71 7.54 5.89
C VAL A 102 -11.49 8.83 6.12
N ASP A 103 -11.02 9.97 5.60
CA ASP A 103 -11.80 11.21 5.57
C ASP A 103 -13.03 11.03 4.67
N GLU A 104 -14.16 11.65 5.01
CA GLU A 104 -15.40 11.50 4.23
C GLU A 104 -15.24 11.99 2.77
N GLU A 105 -14.48 13.07 2.57
CA GLU A 105 -14.26 13.69 1.26
C GLU A 105 -13.28 12.91 0.37
N ARG A 106 -12.33 12.19 0.98
CA ARG A 106 -11.23 11.51 0.29
C ARG A 106 -11.19 10.01 0.61
N CYS A 107 -12.33 9.44 0.96
CA CYS A 107 -12.45 8.04 1.38
C CYS A 107 -11.76 7.09 0.39
N SER A 108 -10.94 6.19 0.92
CA SER A 108 -10.18 5.18 0.18
C SER A 108 -9.06 5.75 -0.72
N ALA A 109 -8.78 7.06 -0.68
CA ALA A 109 -7.64 7.60 -1.42
C ALA A 109 -6.33 7.12 -0.81
N ILE A 110 -5.40 6.68 -1.66
CA ILE A 110 -4.03 6.37 -1.24
C ILE A 110 -3.27 7.69 -1.11
N LEU A 111 -2.73 7.93 0.08
CA LEU A 111 -1.96 9.12 0.42
C LEU A 111 -0.46 8.84 0.33
N SER A 112 0.33 9.91 0.37
CA SER A 112 1.78 9.80 0.49
C SER A 112 2.19 9.33 1.89
N ASP A 113 3.45 8.93 2.04
CA ASP A 113 4.04 8.55 3.32
C ASP A 113 4.00 9.67 4.38
N ILE A 114 3.91 10.93 3.92
CA ILE A 114 3.65 12.11 4.75
C ILE A 114 2.20 12.54 4.50
N PHE A 115 1.39 12.56 5.54
CA PHE A 115 -0.05 12.82 5.42
C PHE A 115 -0.62 13.57 6.61
N ASN A 116 -1.77 14.19 6.39
CA ASN A 116 -2.61 14.81 7.40
C ASN A 116 -4.07 14.38 7.17
N GLY A 117 -4.91 14.58 8.18
CA GLY A 117 -6.29 14.08 8.22
C GLY A 117 -6.40 12.72 8.89
N CYS A 118 -7.49 12.01 8.65
CA CYS A 118 -7.71 10.67 9.18
C CYS A 118 -7.28 9.60 8.18
N ALA A 119 -6.42 8.68 8.61
CA ALA A 119 -5.94 7.59 7.76
C ALA A 119 -5.70 6.29 8.54
N ILE A 120 -5.81 5.18 7.82
CA ILE A 120 -5.25 3.88 8.22
C ILE A 120 -3.88 3.70 7.57
N VAL A 121 -2.94 3.17 8.33
CA VAL A 121 -1.57 2.93 7.90
C VAL A 121 -1.27 1.44 8.00
N PHE A 122 -0.78 0.87 6.90
CA PHE A 122 -0.20 -0.47 6.86
C PHE A 122 1.25 -0.39 6.38
N CYS A 123 2.20 -0.93 7.15
CA CYS A 123 3.59 -1.06 6.73
C CYS A 123 3.77 -2.26 5.78
N ILE A 124 4.77 -2.20 4.91
CA ILE A 124 5.14 -3.26 3.94
C ILE A 124 6.39 -4.02 4.41
#